data_AF-A0A9P8DUJ6-F1
#
_entry.id   AF-A0A9P8DUJ6-F1
#
_cell.length_a   1.000
_cell.length_b   1.000
_cell.length_c   1.000
_cell.angle_alpha   90.00
_cell.angle_beta   90.00
_cell.angle_gamma   90.00
#
_symmetry.space_group_name_H-M   'P 1'
#
loop_
_entity.id
_entity.type
_entity.pdbx_description
1 polymer ?
#
loop_
_entity_poly.entity_id
_entity_poly.type
_entity_poly.pdbx_seq_one_letter_code
_entity_poly.pdbx_strand_id
1 'polypeptide(L)'
;KPYTVKYGLNHVVGLIENKKASLVLIPNDVDPIELVVFLPALCKKMGVPYAIVKGKARLGTVVHKKTAAVLAFTEVRSEDNSELSKLVSAVKDGYMAKTEESKRHWGGGIMGAKAVAKQQKKQKALDNAIKI
;
A
#
# COMPACT_ATOMS: atom_id res chain seq x y z
N LYS A 1 -28.30 -9.54 -7.65
CA LYS A 1 -27.47 -8.31 -7.83
C LYS A 1 -26.08 -8.75 -8.28
N PRO A 2 -25.46 -8.14 -9.31
CA PRO A 2 -24.19 -8.64 -9.84
C PRO A 2 -23.02 -8.41 -8.88
N TYR A 3 -22.17 -9.42 -8.73
CA TYR A 3 -20.88 -9.31 -8.03
C TYR A 3 -19.99 -8.35 -8.79
N THR A 4 -19.62 -7.25 -8.14
CA THR A 4 -18.87 -6.15 -8.76
C THR A 4 -17.89 -5.59 -7.75
N VAL A 5 -16.66 -5.36 -8.20
CA VAL A 5 -15.66 -4.62 -7.43
C VAL A 5 -16.16 -3.19 -7.25
N LYS A 6 -16.09 -2.69 -6.01
CA LYS A 6 -16.47 -1.32 -5.70
C LYS A 6 -15.28 -0.41 -5.91
N TYR A 7 -15.52 0.75 -6.49
CA TYR A 7 -14.48 1.73 -6.78
C TYR A 7 -14.97 3.14 -6.47
N GLY A 8 -14.01 4.05 -6.35
CA GLY A 8 -14.24 5.46 -6.03
C GLY A 8 -14.06 5.75 -4.54
N LEU A 9 -13.41 6.87 -4.25
CA LEU A 9 -12.97 7.21 -2.89
C LEU A 9 -14.14 7.27 -1.90
N ASN A 10 -15.14 8.10 -2.17
CA ASN A 10 -16.28 8.32 -1.26
C ASN A 10 -17.07 7.03 -1.00
N HIS A 11 -17.27 6.22 -2.03
CA HIS A 11 -17.99 4.97 -1.90
C HIS A 11 -17.20 3.94 -1.10
N VAL A 12 -15.90 3.80 -1.37
CA VAL A 12 -15.04 2.86 -0.64
C VAL A 12 -14.89 3.27 0.82
N VAL A 13 -14.74 4.56 1.13
CA VAL A 13 -14.71 5.06 2.52
C VAL A 13 -15.98 4.67 3.27
N GLY A 14 -17.16 4.90 2.70
CA GLY A 14 -18.42 4.49 3.33
C GLY A 14 -18.52 2.97 3.54
N LEU A 15 -17.94 2.15 2.65
CA LEU A 15 -17.90 0.69 2.81
C LEU A 15 -16.94 0.24 3.92
N ILE A 16 -15.82 0.94 4.09
CA ILE A 16 -14.84 0.69 5.17
C ILE A 16 -15.47 1.03 6.52
N GLU A 17 -16.11 2.20 6.62
CA GLU A 17 -16.77 2.65 7.85
C GLU A 17 -17.92 1.72 8.26
N ASN A 18 -18.68 1.22 7.29
CA ASN A 18 -19.73 0.23 7.54
C ASN A 18 -19.21 -1.20 7.72
N LYS A 19 -17.89 -1.44 7.67
CA LYS A 19 -17.25 -2.77 7.74
C LYS A 19 -17.80 -3.78 6.72
N LYS A 20 -18.24 -3.30 5.55
CA LYS A 20 -18.76 -4.13 4.45
C LYS A 20 -17.69 -4.50 3.44
N ALA A 21 -16.49 -3.92 3.54
CA ALA A 21 -15.36 -4.24 2.69
C ALA A 21 -14.55 -5.41 3.28
N SER A 22 -14.27 -6.43 2.46
CA SER A 22 -13.41 -7.57 2.82
C SER A 22 -11.93 -7.28 2.58
N LEU A 23 -11.61 -6.50 1.55
CA LEU A 23 -10.24 -6.12 1.19
C LEU A 23 -10.25 -4.79 0.43
N VAL A 24 -9.31 -3.91 0.76
CA VAL A 24 -9.14 -2.59 0.12
C VAL A 24 -7.79 -2.52 -0.58
N LEU A 25 -7.76 -2.04 -1.83
CA LEU A 25 -6.54 -1.82 -2.60
C LEU A 25 -6.33 -0.33 -2.82
N ILE A 26 -5.15 0.14 -2.40
CA ILE A 26 -4.74 1.55 -2.46
C ILE A 26 -3.59 1.68 -3.46
N PRO A 27 -3.71 2.46 -4.54
CA PRO A 27 -2.61 2.75 -5.45
C PRO A 27 -1.56 3.66 -4.80
N ASN A 28 -0.29 3.49 -5.18
CA ASN A 28 0.83 4.28 -4.67
C ASN A 28 1.14 5.57 -5.45
N ASP A 29 0.52 5.76 -6.61
CA ASP A 29 0.78 6.83 -7.59
C ASP A 29 -0.45 7.75 -7.77
N VAL A 30 -1.30 7.82 -6.74
CA VAL A 30 -2.38 8.80 -6.69
C VAL A 30 -1.79 10.18 -6.52
N ASP A 31 -2.29 11.08 -7.36
CA ASP A 31 -1.92 12.48 -7.38
C ASP A 31 -3.24 13.26 -7.50
N PRO A 32 -3.63 14.07 -6.50
CA PRO A 32 -2.91 14.39 -5.25
C PRO A 32 -2.95 13.27 -4.17
N ILE A 33 -1.88 13.12 -3.38
CA ILE A 33 -1.71 12.03 -2.40
C ILE A 33 -2.64 12.16 -1.18
N GLU A 34 -3.07 13.38 -0.87
CA GLU A 34 -3.98 13.74 0.21
C GLU A 34 -5.30 12.96 0.14
N LEU A 35 -5.70 12.55 -1.07
CA LEU A 35 -6.90 11.75 -1.31
C LEU A 35 -6.83 10.36 -0.69
N VAL A 36 -5.63 9.79 -0.52
CA VAL A 36 -5.45 8.40 -0.08
C VAL A 36 -4.62 8.25 1.19
N VAL A 37 -3.97 9.32 1.66
CA VAL A 37 -3.05 9.29 2.82
C VAL A 37 -3.71 8.78 4.11
N PHE A 38 -5.02 9.06 4.30
CA PHE A 38 -5.76 8.66 5.50
C PHE A 38 -6.29 7.23 5.46
N LEU A 39 -6.35 6.60 4.27
CA LEU A 39 -7.00 5.30 4.10
C LEU A 39 -6.32 4.17 4.89
N PRO A 40 -4.99 4.05 4.95
CA PRO A 40 -4.34 3.02 5.76
C PRO A 40 -4.71 3.12 7.25
N ALA A 41 -4.79 4.35 7.77
CA ALA A 41 -5.18 4.60 9.16
C ALA A 41 -6.64 4.25 9.41
N LEU A 42 -7.53 4.61 8.48
CA LEU A 42 -8.95 4.27 8.53
C LEU A 42 -9.18 2.75 8.49
N CYS A 43 -8.54 2.05 7.55
CA CYS A 43 -8.64 0.60 7.41
C CYS A 43 -8.17 -0.12 8.68
N LYS A 44 -7.05 0.33 9.29
CA LYS A 44 -6.58 -0.21 10.56
C LYS A 44 -7.58 0.00 11.70
N LYS A 45 -8.15 1.21 11.84
CA LYS A 45 -9.13 1.51 12.89
C LYS A 45 -10.39 0.66 12.75
N MET A 46 -10.84 0.42 11.52
CA MET A 46 -12.03 -0.38 11.23
C MET A 46 -11.77 -1.89 11.17
N GLY A 47 -10.51 -2.33 11.22
CA GLY A 47 -10.12 -3.73 11.13
C GLY A 47 -10.23 -4.33 9.73
N VAL A 48 -10.28 -3.49 8.69
CA VAL A 48 -10.39 -3.91 7.29
C VAL A 48 -8.99 -4.12 6.70
N PRO A 49 -8.71 -5.28 6.08
CA PRO A 49 -7.44 -5.53 5.39
C PRO A 49 -7.23 -4.56 4.22
N TYR A 50 -6.03 -3.99 4.12
CA TYR A 50 -5.64 -3.13 3.01
C TYR A 50 -4.29 -3.53 2.44
N ALA A 51 -4.12 -3.31 1.13
CA ALA A 51 -2.85 -3.50 0.43
C ALA A 51 -2.53 -2.28 -0.44
N ILE A 52 -1.23 -1.94 -0.51
CA ILE A 52 -0.73 -0.87 -1.37
C ILE A 52 -0.22 -1.48 -2.69
N VAL A 53 -0.82 -1.10 -3.80
CA VAL A 53 -0.54 -1.66 -5.14
C VAL A 53 0.14 -0.62 -6.01
N LYS A 54 1.03 -1.07 -6.91
CA LYS A 54 1.66 -0.21 -7.90
C LYS A 54 0.72 0.11 -9.06
N GLY A 55 0.41 1.38 -9.27
CA GLY A 55 -0.24 1.90 -10.47
C GLY A 55 -1.77 1.99 -10.42
N LYS A 56 -2.30 3.22 -10.38
CA LYS A 56 -3.74 3.54 -10.44
C LYS A 56 -4.37 3.19 -11.78
N ALA A 57 -3.57 3.17 -12.85
CA ALA A 57 -4.00 2.74 -14.18
C ALA A 57 -4.37 1.25 -14.18
N ARG A 58 -3.55 0.40 -13.55
CA ARG A 58 -3.81 -1.06 -13.46
C ARG A 58 -5.10 -1.34 -12.69
N LEU A 59 -5.34 -0.62 -11.60
CA LEU A 59 -6.60 -0.72 -10.86
C LEU A 59 -7.77 -0.20 -11.70
N GLY A 60 -7.57 0.85 -12.51
CA GLY A 60 -8.55 1.32 -13.48
C GLY A 60 -8.98 0.25 -14.47
N THR A 61 -8.03 -0.51 -15.03
CA THR A 61 -8.31 -1.58 -15.99
C THR A 61 -9.28 -2.63 -15.44
N VAL A 62 -9.16 -2.99 -14.16
CA VAL A 62 -10.04 -3.96 -13.49
C VAL A 62 -11.50 -3.51 -13.48
N VAL A 63 -11.75 -2.20 -13.40
CA VAL A 63 -13.09 -1.61 -13.38
C VAL A 63 -13.49 -0.95 -14.69
N HIS A 64 -12.75 -1.23 -15.77
CA HIS A 64 -12.96 -0.64 -17.10
C HIS A 64 -12.94 0.90 -17.10
N LYS A 65 -12.02 1.49 -16.34
CA LYS A 65 -11.75 2.94 -16.29
C LYS A 65 -10.28 3.21 -16.63
N LYS A 66 -9.96 4.45 -17.01
CA LYS A 66 -8.57 4.87 -17.25
C LYS A 66 -7.73 4.78 -15.97
N THR A 67 -8.32 5.16 -14.84
CA THR A 67 -7.68 5.17 -13.52
C THR A 67 -8.71 4.89 -12.43
N ALA A 68 -8.29 4.26 -11.33
CA ALA A 68 -9.08 4.13 -10.12
C ALA A 68 -8.25 4.55 -8.90
N ALA A 69 -8.81 5.42 -8.05
CA ALA A 69 -8.13 5.93 -6.86
C ALA A 69 -8.09 4.91 -5.71
N VAL A 70 -9.12 4.05 -5.60
CA VAL A 70 -9.21 2.98 -4.60
C VAL A 70 -10.14 1.90 -5.15
N LEU A 71 -9.87 0.64 -4.85
CA LEU A 71 -10.78 -0.48 -5.08
C LEU A 71 -11.12 -1.18 -3.76
N ALA A 72 -12.33 -1.71 -3.65
CA ALA A 72 -12.74 -2.56 -2.54
C ALA A 72 -13.49 -3.80 -3.02
N PHE A 73 -13.14 -4.93 -2.45
CA PHE A 73 -13.93 -6.16 -2.52
C PHE A 73 -14.96 -6.14 -1.39
N THR A 74 -16.22 -6.42 -1.70
CA THR A 74 -17.31 -6.53 -0.71
C THR A 74 -17.83 -7.95 -0.63
N GLU A 75 -18.28 -8.49 -1.76
CA GLU A 75 -18.82 -9.83 -1.86
C GLU A 75 -18.16 -10.49 -3.07
N VAL A 76 -17.73 -11.73 -2.87
CA VAL A 76 -17.21 -12.60 -3.93
C VAL A 76 -18.11 -13.81 -4.08
N ARG A 77 -17.98 -14.50 -5.21
CA ARG A 77 -18.68 -15.78 -5.42
C ARG A 77 -18.16 -16.81 -4.41
N SER A 78 -18.98 -17.79 -4.09
CA SER A 78 -18.61 -18.87 -3.16
C SER A 78 -17.36 -19.64 -3.63
N GLU A 79 -17.22 -19.82 -4.94
CA GLU A 79 -16.09 -20.50 -5.59
C GLU A 79 -14.74 -19.81 -5.28
N ASP A 80 -14.70 -18.47 -5.33
CA ASP A 80 -13.48 -17.67 -5.16
C ASP A 80 -13.15 -17.36 -3.69
N ASN A 81 -14.04 -17.72 -2.76
CA ASN A 81 -13.93 -17.30 -1.36
C ASN A 81 -12.68 -17.88 -0.66
N SER A 82 -12.27 -19.09 -1.07
CA SER A 82 -11.07 -19.73 -0.54
C SER A 82 -9.78 -19.01 -0.97
N GLU A 83 -9.73 -18.55 -2.23
CA GLU A 83 -8.59 -17.82 -2.78
C GLU A 83 -8.50 -16.42 -2.17
N LEU A 84 -9.64 -15.74 -2.05
CA LEU A 84 -9.70 -14.43 -1.39
C LEU A 84 -9.23 -14.52 0.06
N SER A 85 -9.62 -15.57 0.79
CA SER A 85 -9.20 -15.74 2.18
C SER A 85 -7.68 -15.92 2.32
N LYS A 86 -7.04 -16.67 1.42
CA LYS A 86 -5.57 -16.80 1.37
C LYS A 86 -4.90 -15.45 1.10
N LEU A 87 -5.43 -14.70 0.13
CA LEU A 87 -4.92 -13.36 -0.19
C LEU A 87 -5.06 -12.40 0.99
N VAL A 88 -6.22 -12.38 1.64
CA VAL A 88 -6.48 -11.54 2.82
C VAL A 88 -5.53 -11.88 3.96
N SER A 89 -5.25 -13.16 4.21
CA SER A 89 -4.28 -13.57 5.22
C SER A 89 -2.88 -12.99 4.93
N ALA A 90 -2.38 -13.20 3.71
CA ALA A 90 -1.07 -12.68 3.30
C ALA A 90 -0.99 -11.14 3.40
N VAL A 91 -2.06 -10.43 3.04
CA VAL A 91 -2.14 -8.97 3.12
C VAL A 91 -2.16 -8.49 4.57
N LYS A 92 -2.88 -9.17 5.48
CA LYS A 92 -2.89 -8.83 6.90
C LYS A 92 -1.49 -8.90 7.51
N ASP A 93 -0.75 -9.96 7.21
CA ASP A 93 0.61 -10.15 7.70
C ASP A 93 1.59 -9.13 7.09
N GLY A 94 1.39 -8.80 5.81
CA GLY A 94 2.22 -7.84 5.08
C GLY A 94 2.05 -6.39 5.53
N TYR A 95 0.81 -5.94 5.74
CA TYR A 95 0.51 -4.52 5.97
C TYR A 95 -0.04 -4.23 7.37
N MET A 96 -1.04 -4.97 7.84
CA MET A 96 -1.72 -4.65 9.10
C MET A 96 -0.81 -4.89 10.31
N ALA A 97 -0.13 -6.05 10.35
CA ALA A 97 0.79 -6.40 11.42
C ALA A 97 1.97 -5.42 11.51
N LYS A 98 2.48 -4.97 10.35
CA LYS A 98 3.63 -4.06 10.24
C LYS A 98 3.27 -2.57 10.27
N THR A 99 2.00 -2.22 10.54
CA THR A 99 1.57 -0.82 10.43
C THR A 99 2.27 0.09 11.44
N GLU A 100 2.52 -0.36 12.67
CA GLU A 100 3.19 0.49 13.69
C GLU A 100 4.68 0.70 13.38
N GLU A 101 5.35 -0.33 12.87
CA GLU A 101 6.73 -0.21 12.37
C GLU A 101 6.79 0.77 11.20
N SER A 102 5.90 0.61 10.23
CA SER A 102 5.83 1.46 9.03
C SER A 102 5.56 2.93 9.36
N LYS A 103 4.76 3.22 10.40
CA LYS A 103 4.52 4.60 10.86
C LYS A 103 5.74 5.27 11.48
N ARG A 104 6.60 4.49 12.15
CA ARG A 104 7.82 4.99 12.80
C ARG A 104 8.99 5.08 11.81
N HIS A 105 8.91 4.36 10.70
CA HIS A 105 9.93 4.37 9.67
C HIS A 105 9.80 5.61 8.78
N TRP A 106 10.79 6.49 8.85
CA TRP A 106 10.91 7.62 7.94
C TRP A 106 11.66 7.17 6.69
N GLY A 107 11.03 7.33 5.52
CA GLY A 107 11.68 7.09 4.23
C GLY A 107 12.60 8.23 3.82
N GLY A 108 13.35 8.02 2.74
CA GLY A 108 14.29 9.00 2.21
C GLY A 108 15.70 8.86 2.80
N GLY A 109 16.48 9.94 2.80
CA GLY A 109 17.86 9.93 3.29
C GLY A 109 18.85 9.13 2.43
N ILE A 110 18.42 8.65 1.26
CA ILE A 110 19.28 7.91 0.35
C ILE A 110 20.16 8.91 -0.41
N MET A 111 21.45 8.92 -0.07
CA MET A 111 22.43 9.76 -0.75
C MET A 111 22.64 9.30 -2.19
N GLY A 112 22.80 10.25 -3.10
CA GLY A 112 23.10 9.95 -4.50
C GLY A 112 24.43 9.21 -4.65
N ALA A 113 24.55 8.35 -5.66
CA ALA A 113 25.72 7.48 -5.88
C ALA A 113 27.06 8.23 -5.89
N LYS A 114 27.11 9.45 -6.45
CA LYS A 114 28.31 10.30 -6.46
C LYS A 114 28.75 10.72 -5.05
N ALA A 115 27.79 11.07 -4.19
CA ALA A 115 28.07 11.48 -2.82
C ALA A 115 28.53 10.27 -1.97
N VAL A 116 27.86 9.13 -2.13
CA VAL A 116 28.24 7.85 -1.50
C VAL A 116 29.67 7.46 -1.88
N ALA A 117 30.02 7.52 -3.17
CA ALA A 117 31.37 7.18 -3.65
C ALA A 117 32.45 8.11 -3.05
N LYS A 118 32.17 9.41 -2.91
CA LYS A 118 33.08 10.37 -2.27
C LYS A 118 33.29 10.04 -0.79
N GLN A 119 32.24 9.69 -0.06
CA GLN A 119 32.32 9.30 1.35
C GLN A 119 33.07 7.98 1.52
N GLN A 120 32.80 6.98 0.68
CA GLN A 120 33.51 5.70 0.71
C GLN A 120 35.01 5.89 0.43
N LYS A 121 35.39 6.77 -0.51
CA LYS A 121 36.81 7.08 -0.77
C LYS A 121 37.47 7.74 0.43
N LYS A 122 36.79 8.68 1.10
CA LYS A 122 37.28 9.30 2.35
C LYS A 122 37.42 8.28 3.48
N GLN A 123 36.41 7.43 3.67
CA GLN A 123 36.43 6.38 4.69
C GLN A 123 37.59 5.41 4.47
N LYS A 124 37.77 4.92 3.24
CA LYS A 124 38.93 4.07 2.89
C LYS A 124 40.26 4.74 3.17
N ALA A 125 40.41 6.04 2.89
CA ALA A 125 41.64 6.77 3.17
C ALA A 125 41.91 6.87 4.70
N LEU A 126 40.85 7.09 5.49
CA LEU A 126 40.91 7.11 6.95
C LEU A 126 41.25 5.74 7.53
N ASP A 127 40.58 4.68 7.06
CA ASP A 127 40.82 3.30 7.50
C ASP A 127 42.25 2.85 7.20
N ASN A 128 42.80 3.26 6.05
CA ASN A 128 44.20 3.00 5.70
C ASN A 128 45.17 3.77 6.59
N ALA A 129 44.83 4.98 7.02
CA ALA A 129 45.67 5.80 7.90
C ALA A 129 45.68 5.28 9.36
N ILE A 130 44.60 4.63 9.82
CA ILE A 130 44.48 4.05 11.16
C ILE A 130 45.19 2.67 11.27
N LYS A 131 45.38 1.98 10.14
CA LYS A 131 46.06 0.67 10.08
C LYS A 131 47.59 0.74 10.09
N ILE A 132 48.17 1.95 10.09
CA ILE A 132 49.60 2.22 10.26
C ILE A 132 49.85 2.53 11.73
#